data_AF-A0A3N9XVB4-F1
#
_entry.id   AF-A0A3N9XVB4-F1
#
_cell.length_a   1.000
_cell.length_b   1.000
_cell.length_c   1.000
_cell.angle_alpha   90.00
_cell.angle_beta   90.00
_cell.angle_gamma   90.00
#
_symmetry.space_group_name_H-M   'P 1'
#
loop_
_entity.id
_entity.type
_entity.pdbx_description
1 polymer ?
#
loop_
_entity_poly.entity_id
_entity_poly.type
_entity_poly.pdbx_seq_one_letter_code
_entity_poly.pdbx_strand_id
1 'polypeptide(L)'
;MTRRPLVGEPLALDLVNTQWVERGRMVDLFDEPDGLRGWLAEHHLEGDSTAVEPPLREARSALRRVLERPDEDAERGINAILARGASRYTLRGAAVQEQHEVDAGWLPSWLAAINYLDLLRQQPNRIRRCGNPACVLHFYDTSRNGTRRWCSMDGCGARAKAARHYHRQRVTPTA
;
A
#
# COMPACT_ATOMS: atom_id res chain seq x y z
N MET A 1 9.64 18.02 6.58
CA MET A 1 9.55 16.57 6.29
C MET A 1 8.13 16.13 6.52
N THR A 2 7.44 15.79 5.44
CA THR A 2 6.05 15.36 5.48
C THR A 2 6.00 13.94 6.03
N ARG A 3 5.37 13.73 7.19
CA ARG A 3 5.34 12.40 7.81
C ARG A 3 4.27 11.56 7.14
N ARG A 4 4.69 10.42 6.57
CA ARG A 4 3.78 9.43 5.99
C ARG A 4 2.74 8.97 7.04
N PRO A 5 1.42 9.04 6.73
CA PRO A 5 0.37 8.91 7.74
C PRO A 5 0.01 7.47 8.13
N LEU A 6 0.39 6.46 7.34
CA LEU A 6 0.13 5.05 7.60
C LEU A 6 1.38 4.26 7.23
N VAL A 7 1.90 3.52 8.22
CA VAL A 7 3.12 2.72 8.15
C VAL A 7 2.85 1.33 8.74
N GLY A 8 3.68 0.35 8.39
CA GLY A 8 3.56 -1.03 8.90
C GLY A 8 2.39 -1.81 8.29
N GLU A 9 1.81 -1.34 7.20
CA GLU A 9 0.89 -2.16 6.39
C GLU A 9 1.71 -3.18 5.57
N PRO A 10 1.08 -4.25 5.04
CA PRO A 10 1.77 -5.16 4.13
C PRO A 10 2.43 -4.43 2.97
N LEU A 11 3.60 -4.91 2.53
CA LEU A 11 4.48 -4.24 1.55
C LEU A 11 3.74 -3.66 0.34
N ALA A 12 2.80 -4.41 -0.26
CA ALA A 12 2.01 -3.95 -1.39
C ALA A 12 1.18 -2.69 -1.07
N LEU A 13 0.48 -2.71 0.06
CA LEU A 13 -0.38 -1.60 0.49
C LEU A 13 0.46 -0.44 1.00
N ASP A 14 1.59 -0.73 1.65
CA ASP A 14 2.51 0.27 2.16
C ASP A 14 3.21 1.04 1.02
N LEU A 15 3.63 0.35 -0.04
CA LEU A 15 4.12 0.95 -1.28
C LEU A 15 3.08 1.89 -1.89
N VAL A 16 1.84 1.42 -2.03
CA VAL A 16 0.71 2.24 -2.47
C VAL A 16 0.55 3.47 -1.55
N ASN A 17 0.65 3.31 -0.24
CA ASN A 17 0.51 4.39 0.73
C ASN A 17 1.71 5.35 0.83
N THR A 18 2.75 5.19 0.01
CA THR A 18 3.77 6.24 -0.20
C THR A 18 3.19 7.48 -0.89
N GLN A 19 1.98 7.39 -1.45
CA GLN A 19 1.21 8.54 -1.90
C GLN A 19 -0.01 8.78 -1.01
N TRP A 20 -0.21 10.03 -0.57
CA TRP A 20 -1.36 10.42 0.25
C TRP A 20 -1.82 11.84 -0.01
N VAL A 21 -3.02 12.17 0.45
CA VAL A 21 -3.56 13.52 0.38
C VAL A 21 -3.26 14.27 1.67
N GLU A 22 -2.54 15.39 1.56
CA GLU A 22 -2.33 16.35 2.64
C GLU A 22 -2.80 17.74 2.20
N ARG A 23 -3.67 18.37 3.00
CA ARG A 23 -4.25 19.71 2.71
C ARG A 23 -4.81 19.84 1.27
N GLY A 24 -5.43 18.76 0.77
CA GLY A 24 -6.05 18.72 -0.55
C GLY A 24 -5.08 18.48 -1.71
N ARG A 25 -3.78 18.31 -1.44
CA ARG A 25 -2.75 18.01 -2.45
C ARG A 25 -2.27 16.58 -2.31
N MET A 26 -2.00 15.94 -3.44
CA MET A 26 -1.29 14.66 -3.43
C MET A 26 0.18 14.92 -3.07
N VAL A 27 0.69 14.16 -2.10
CA VAL A 27 2.08 14.11 -1.69
C VAL A 27 2.61 12.73 -2.03
N ASP A 28 3.86 12.66 -2.47
CA ASP A 28 4.58 11.44 -2.80
C ASP A 28 5.86 11.38 -1.96
N LEU A 29 6.04 10.31 -1.19
CA LEU A 29 7.23 10.10 -0.38
C LEU A 29 8.50 10.07 -1.24
N PHE A 30 8.44 9.53 -2.45
CA PHE A 30 9.64 9.37 -3.29
C PHE A 30 10.12 10.70 -3.88
N ASP A 31 9.31 11.75 -3.82
CA ASP A 31 9.72 13.10 -4.24
C ASP A 31 10.45 13.86 -3.11
N GLU A 32 10.40 13.34 -1.87
CA GLU A 32 11.08 13.92 -0.72
C GLU A 32 12.55 13.45 -0.66
N PRO A 33 13.47 14.30 -0.19
CA PRO A 33 14.85 13.90 0.09
C PRO A 33 14.87 12.66 0.99
N ASP A 34 15.65 11.65 0.59
CA ASP A 34 15.77 10.36 1.28
C ASP A 34 14.48 9.55 1.43
N GLY A 35 13.35 9.99 0.88
CA GLY A 35 12.06 9.31 1.10
C GLY A 35 12.05 7.88 0.55
N LEU A 36 12.58 7.67 -0.65
CA LEU A 36 12.77 6.33 -1.21
C LEU A 36 13.74 5.48 -0.36
N ARG A 37 14.91 6.03 -0.02
CA ARG A 37 15.94 5.33 0.76
C ARG A 37 15.41 4.92 2.14
N GLY A 38 14.69 5.81 2.81
CA GLY A 38 14.06 5.56 4.10
C GLY A 38 12.98 4.48 4.00
N TRP A 39 12.16 4.51 2.94
CA TRP A 39 11.16 3.47 2.70
C TRP A 39 11.80 2.09 2.44
N LEU A 40 12.85 2.02 1.63
CA LEU A 40 13.59 0.77 1.39
C LEU A 40 14.16 0.21 2.72
N ALA A 41 14.77 1.06 3.54
CA ALA A 41 15.31 0.68 4.84
C ALA A 41 14.24 0.19 5.82
N GLU A 42 13.06 0.84 5.85
CA GLU A 42 11.92 0.45 6.68
C GLU A 42 11.44 -0.98 6.37
N HIS A 43 11.53 -1.40 5.10
CA HIS A 43 11.12 -2.73 4.65
C HIS A 43 12.27 -3.73 4.53
N HIS A 44 13.47 -3.38 4.99
CA HIS A 44 14.67 -4.20 4.86
C HIS A 44 14.96 -4.60 3.40
N LEU A 45 14.69 -3.70 2.47
CA LEU A 45 14.92 -3.89 1.04
C LEU A 45 16.22 -3.22 0.63
N GLU A 46 17.02 -3.96 -0.12
CA GLU A 46 18.28 -3.47 -0.67
C GLU A 46 18.09 -3.06 -2.13
N GLY A 47 18.94 -2.13 -2.59
CA GLY A 47 18.98 -1.73 -3.99
C GLY A 47 19.54 -0.32 -4.18
N ASP A 48 20.20 -0.11 -5.32
CA ASP A 48 20.57 1.23 -5.74
C ASP A 48 19.30 2.05 -6.01
N SER A 49 19.15 3.18 -5.31
CA SER A 49 17.94 4.01 -5.38
C SER A 49 17.59 4.44 -6.80
N THR A 50 18.58 4.73 -7.66
CA THR A 50 18.33 5.15 -9.04
C THR A 50 17.83 3.99 -9.91
N ALA A 51 18.29 2.77 -9.64
CA ALA A 51 17.86 1.57 -10.36
C ALA A 51 16.46 1.09 -9.92
N VAL A 52 16.12 1.20 -8.63
CA VAL A 52 14.86 0.65 -8.09
C VAL A 52 13.69 1.64 -8.13
N GLU A 53 13.94 2.95 -8.21
CA GLU A 53 12.87 3.95 -8.18
C GLU A 53 11.88 3.81 -9.35
N PRO A 54 12.31 3.70 -10.63
CA PRO A 54 11.36 3.61 -11.74
C PRO A 54 10.47 2.35 -11.65
N PRO A 55 11.02 1.13 -11.41
CA PRO A 55 10.20 -0.06 -11.16
C PRO A 55 9.23 0.09 -9.99
N LEU A 56 9.64 0.73 -8.89
CA LEU A 56 8.77 0.91 -7.72
C LEU A 56 7.60 1.85 -8.02
N ARG A 57 7.85 2.94 -8.76
CA ARG A 57 6.78 3.85 -9.21
C ARG A 57 5.82 3.16 -10.18
N GLU A 58 6.32 2.30 -11.06
CA GLU A 58 5.51 1.47 -11.95
C GLU A 58 4.64 0.49 -11.16
N ALA A 59 5.25 -0.28 -10.26
CA ALA A 59 4.53 -1.25 -9.42
C ALA A 59 3.50 -0.60 -8.53
N ARG A 60 3.82 0.55 -7.91
CA ARG A 60 2.88 1.34 -7.13
C ARG A 60 1.65 1.75 -7.95
N SER A 61 1.87 2.18 -9.20
CA SER A 61 0.79 2.61 -10.09
C SER A 61 -0.10 1.43 -10.52
N ALA A 62 0.51 0.27 -10.84
CA ALA A 62 -0.23 -0.95 -11.15
C ALA A 62 -1.04 -1.47 -9.95
N LEU A 63 -0.44 -1.49 -8.77
CA LEU A 63 -1.10 -1.87 -7.51
C LEU A 63 -2.26 -0.93 -7.18
N ARG A 64 -2.07 0.39 -7.30
CA ARG A 64 -3.15 1.37 -7.15
C ARG A 64 -4.31 1.06 -8.08
N ARG A 65 -4.01 0.84 -9.37
CA ARG A 65 -5.03 0.59 -10.39
C ARG A 65 -5.84 -0.66 -10.07
N VAL A 66 -5.18 -1.79 -9.78
CA VAL A 66 -5.90 -3.06 -9.51
C VAL A 66 -6.72 -2.99 -8.23
N LEU A 67 -6.27 -2.25 -7.21
CA LEU A 67 -7.01 -2.03 -5.97
C LEU A 67 -8.28 -1.18 -6.17
N GLU A 68 -8.22 -0.19 -7.04
CA GLU A 68 -9.34 0.73 -7.30
C GLU A 68 -10.30 0.23 -8.38
N ARG A 69 -9.77 -0.51 -9.37
CA ARG A 69 -10.48 -1.03 -10.53
C ARG A 69 -9.81 -2.34 -11.00
N PRO A 70 -10.19 -3.50 -10.46
CA PRO A 70 -9.66 -4.80 -10.86
C PRO A 70 -10.27 -5.25 -12.19
N ASP A 71 -9.84 -4.62 -13.28
CA ASP A 71 -10.16 -5.04 -14.65
C ASP A 71 -8.98 -5.79 -15.30
N GLU A 72 -9.23 -6.42 -16.45
CA GLU A 72 -8.22 -7.19 -17.18
C GLU A 72 -6.95 -6.38 -17.47
N ASP A 73 -7.08 -5.07 -17.73
CA ASP A 73 -5.95 -4.18 -17.97
C ASP A 73 -5.10 -4.01 -16.70
N ALA A 74 -5.74 -3.83 -15.54
CA ALA A 74 -5.05 -3.74 -14.26
C ALA A 74 -4.35 -5.05 -13.89
N GLU A 75 -5.01 -6.19 -14.14
CA GLU A 75 -4.42 -7.52 -13.96
C GLU A 75 -3.20 -7.74 -14.86
N ARG A 76 -3.27 -7.31 -16.13
CA ARG A 76 -2.11 -7.35 -17.04
C ARG A 76 -0.94 -6.52 -16.51
N GLY A 77 -1.21 -5.38 -15.89
CA GLY A 77 -0.16 -4.57 -15.24
C GLY A 77 0.54 -5.31 -14.09
N ILE A 78 -0.21 -5.98 -13.23
CA ILE A 78 0.37 -6.82 -12.17
C ILE A 78 1.15 -8.00 -12.75
N ASN A 79 0.60 -8.68 -13.75
CA ASN A 79 1.27 -9.80 -14.40
C ASN A 79 2.57 -9.40 -15.11
N ALA A 80 2.63 -8.18 -15.67
CA ALA A 80 3.86 -7.66 -16.27
C ALA A 80 4.99 -7.46 -15.24
N ILE A 81 4.67 -7.08 -14.01
CA ILE A 81 5.63 -6.97 -12.90
C ILE A 81 6.05 -8.37 -12.45
N LEU A 82 5.09 -9.28 -12.26
CA LEU A 82 5.36 -10.66 -11.84
C LEU A 82 6.23 -11.42 -12.84
N ALA A 83 6.13 -11.11 -14.13
CA ALA A 83 6.96 -11.70 -15.19
C ALA A 83 8.45 -11.29 -15.12
N ARG A 84 8.81 -10.32 -14.28
CA ARG A 84 10.21 -9.85 -14.09
C ARG A 84 11.04 -10.73 -13.16
N GLY A 85 10.46 -11.79 -12.60
CA GLY A 85 11.20 -12.69 -11.74
C GLY A 85 10.41 -13.91 -11.29
N ALA A 86 11.09 -14.80 -10.59
CA ALA A 86 10.52 -16.03 -10.06
C ALA A 86 11.17 -16.41 -8.72
N SER A 87 10.42 -17.12 -7.88
CA SER A 87 10.96 -17.81 -6.70
C SER A 87 11.33 -19.25 -7.06
N ARG A 88 12.53 -19.67 -6.66
CA ARG A 88 12.97 -21.06 -6.63
C ARG A 88 13.00 -21.55 -5.19
N TYR A 89 12.25 -22.61 -4.91
CA TYR A 89 12.26 -23.27 -3.61
C TYR A 89 13.14 -24.53 -3.65
N THR A 90 13.96 -24.70 -2.62
CA THR A 90 14.75 -25.91 -2.40
C THR A 90 14.58 -26.38 -0.96
N LEU A 91 14.73 -27.68 -0.71
CA LEU A 91 14.67 -28.27 0.62
C LEU A 91 16.05 -28.80 1.02
N ARG A 92 16.62 -28.28 2.10
CA ARG A 92 17.92 -28.73 2.62
C ARG A 92 17.86 -28.90 4.13
N GLY A 93 18.08 -30.12 4.62
CA GLY A 93 18.10 -30.41 6.06
C GLY A 93 16.79 -30.04 6.78
N ALA A 94 15.64 -30.36 6.17
CA ALA A 94 14.30 -29.97 6.62
C ALA A 94 14.00 -28.46 6.66
N ALA A 95 14.93 -27.60 6.22
CA ALA A 95 14.68 -26.19 6.01
C ALA A 95 14.30 -25.91 4.55
N VAL A 96 13.19 -25.21 4.35
CA VAL A 96 12.85 -24.62 3.04
C VAL A 96 13.75 -23.41 2.83
N GLN A 97 14.39 -23.36 1.66
CA GLN A 97 15.19 -22.24 1.20
C GLN A 97 14.49 -21.63 0.00
N GLU A 98 14.28 -20.32 0.03
CA GLU A 98 13.68 -19.55 -1.05
C GLU A 98 14.74 -18.64 -1.66
N GLN A 99 14.85 -18.66 -2.99
CA GLN A 99 15.75 -17.81 -3.75
C GLN A 99 14.94 -17.07 -4.81
N HIS A 100 15.17 -15.78 -4.95
CA HIS A 100 14.50 -14.96 -5.96
C HIS A 100 15.46 -14.69 -7.12
N GLU A 101 15.05 -15.08 -8.32
CA GLU A 101 15.71 -14.74 -9.59
C GLU A 101 14.89 -13.60 -10.21
N VAL A 102 15.33 -12.35 -10.06
CA VAL A 102 14.58 -11.16 -10.47
C VAL A 102 15.47 -10.21 -11.29
N ASP A 103 14.89 -9.58 -12.31
CA ASP A 103 15.56 -8.57 -13.13
C ASP A 103 16.21 -7.47 -12.27
N ALA A 104 17.34 -6.94 -12.73
CA ALA A 104 18.08 -5.89 -12.03
C ALA A 104 17.19 -4.66 -11.75
N GLY A 105 17.16 -4.21 -10.49
CA GLY A 105 16.32 -3.09 -10.04
C GLY A 105 14.87 -3.44 -9.73
N TRP A 106 14.39 -4.64 -10.08
CA TRP A 106 12.99 -5.02 -9.93
C TRP A 106 12.63 -5.71 -8.62
N LEU A 107 13.61 -6.18 -7.84
CA LEU A 107 13.36 -6.98 -6.63
C LEU A 107 12.35 -6.35 -5.66
N PRO A 108 12.48 -5.08 -5.21
CA PRO A 108 11.47 -4.45 -4.34
C PRO A 108 10.05 -4.43 -4.94
N SER A 109 9.96 -4.15 -6.23
CA SER A 109 8.71 -4.01 -6.98
C SER A 109 8.02 -5.35 -7.18
N TRP A 110 8.81 -6.38 -7.50
CA TRP A 110 8.36 -7.75 -7.65
C TRP A 110 7.89 -8.33 -6.31
N LEU A 111 8.63 -8.10 -5.21
CA LEU A 111 8.22 -8.49 -3.86
C LEU A 111 6.90 -7.82 -3.43
N ALA A 112 6.70 -6.55 -3.78
CA ALA A 112 5.43 -5.88 -3.52
C ALA A 112 4.27 -6.52 -4.30
N ALA A 113 4.48 -6.93 -5.56
CA ALA A 113 3.47 -7.65 -6.34
C ALA A 113 3.18 -9.05 -5.79
N ILE A 114 4.19 -9.81 -5.35
CA ILE A 114 4.02 -11.11 -4.68
C ILE A 114 3.26 -10.94 -3.37
N ASN A 115 3.62 -9.96 -2.55
CA ASN A 115 2.91 -9.66 -1.31
C ASN A 115 1.42 -9.36 -1.57
N TYR A 116 1.08 -8.65 -2.65
CA TYR A 116 -0.32 -8.44 -3.04
C TYR A 116 -1.04 -9.76 -3.34
N LEU A 117 -0.42 -10.68 -4.08
CA LEU A 117 -1.00 -12.01 -4.34
C LEU A 117 -1.22 -12.80 -3.04
N ASP A 118 -0.30 -12.69 -2.07
CA ASP A 118 -0.46 -13.36 -0.78
C ASP A 118 -1.63 -12.81 0.02
N LEU A 119 -1.88 -11.50 -0.02
CA LEU A 119 -3.06 -10.91 0.60
C LEU A 119 -4.36 -11.39 -0.07
N LEU A 120 -4.36 -11.52 -1.41
CA LEU A 120 -5.48 -12.08 -2.16
C LEU A 120 -5.73 -13.55 -1.80
N ARG A 121 -4.68 -14.36 -1.66
CA ARG A 121 -4.79 -15.78 -1.26
C ARG A 121 -5.31 -15.92 0.17
N GLN A 122 -4.89 -15.04 1.07
CA GLN A 122 -5.31 -15.08 2.47
C GLN A 122 -6.78 -14.69 2.61
N GLN A 123 -7.12 -13.41 2.40
CA GLN A 123 -8.48 -12.89 2.52
C GLN A 123 -8.63 -11.60 1.69
N PRO A 124 -9.12 -11.65 0.45
CA PRO A 124 -9.16 -10.49 -0.44
C PRO A 124 -10.11 -9.40 0.09
N ASN A 125 -11.18 -9.79 0.78
CA ASN A 125 -12.13 -8.89 1.43
C ASN A 125 -11.55 -8.07 2.60
N ARG A 126 -10.35 -8.42 3.08
CA ARG A 126 -9.63 -7.64 4.11
C ARG A 126 -8.79 -6.51 3.52
N ILE A 127 -8.57 -6.48 2.21
CA ILE A 127 -7.92 -5.34 1.54
C ILE A 127 -8.98 -4.26 1.36
N ARG A 128 -8.77 -3.10 1.99
CA ARG A 128 -9.80 -2.05 2.08
C ARG A 128 -9.26 -0.68 1.72
N ARG A 129 -10.05 0.07 0.95
CA ARG A 129 -9.91 1.52 0.81
C ARG A 129 -10.40 2.21 2.09
N CYS A 130 -9.72 3.27 2.51
CA CYS A 130 -10.20 4.12 3.60
C CYS A 130 -11.61 4.65 3.32
N GLY A 131 -12.52 4.55 4.29
CA GLY A 131 -13.90 5.00 4.15
C GLY A 131 -14.09 6.51 4.11
N ASN A 132 -13.01 7.30 4.21
CA ASN A 132 -13.06 8.76 4.08
C ASN A 132 -12.92 9.11 2.59
N PRO A 133 -13.91 9.78 1.96
CA PRO A 133 -13.87 10.08 0.53
C PRO A 133 -12.60 10.81 0.07
N ALA A 134 -12.07 11.71 0.92
CA ALA A 134 -10.86 12.48 0.65
C ALA A 134 -9.54 11.73 0.97
N CYS A 135 -9.60 10.46 1.36
CA CYS A 135 -8.44 9.64 1.68
C CYS A 135 -8.24 8.59 0.59
N VAL A 136 -7.00 8.49 0.10
CA VAL A 136 -6.59 7.54 -0.95
C VAL A 136 -5.86 6.32 -0.40
N LEU A 137 -5.71 6.23 0.92
CA LEU A 137 -4.96 5.14 1.55
C LEU A 137 -5.73 3.83 1.53
N HIS A 138 -5.00 2.74 1.36
CA HIS A 138 -5.48 1.36 1.48
C HIS A 138 -4.89 0.71 2.73
N PHE A 139 -5.58 -0.26 3.32
CA PHE A 139 -5.09 -0.98 4.48
C PHE A 139 -5.59 -2.42 4.48
N TYR A 140 -4.90 -3.29 5.21
CA TYR A 140 -5.35 -4.64 5.48
C TYR A 140 -6.12 -4.68 6.82
N ASP A 141 -7.34 -5.20 6.81
CA ASP A 141 -8.21 -5.22 7.98
C ASP A 141 -7.86 -6.39 8.91
N THR A 142 -6.95 -6.13 9.84
CA THR A 142 -6.55 -7.09 10.89
C THR A 142 -7.52 -7.14 12.07
N SER A 143 -8.62 -6.37 12.05
CA SER A 143 -9.58 -6.38 13.17
C SER A 143 -10.28 -7.73 13.28
N ARG A 144 -10.59 -8.17 14.50
CA ARG A 144 -11.22 -9.47 14.75
C ARG A 144 -12.44 -9.73 13.85
N ASN A 145 -13.29 -8.72 13.68
CA ASN A 145 -14.55 -8.84 12.96
C ASN A 145 -14.49 -8.38 11.48
N GLY A 146 -13.36 -7.83 11.00
CA GLY A 146 -13.27 -7.33 9.62
C GLY A 146 -14.10 -6.09 9.34
N THR A 147 -14.27 -5.23 10.34
CA THR A 147 -15.15 -4.06 10.28
C THR A 147 -14.40 -2.73 10.36
N ARG A 148 -13.06 -2.72 10.29
CA ARG A 148 -12.26 -1.48 10.31
C ARG A 148 -12.60 -0.65 9.08
N ARG A 149 -13.23 0.51 9.28
CA ARG A 149 -13.63 1.41 8.18
C ARG A 149 -12.56 2.43 7.79
N TRP A 150 -11.60 2.70 8.67
CA TRP A 150 -10.67 3.82 8.53
C TRP A 150 -9.22 3.35 8.58
N CYS A 151 -8.37 3.96 7.76
CA CYS A 151 -6.93 3.70 7.71
C CYS A 151 -6.22 4.06 9.03
N SER A 152 -6.75 5.00 9.79
CA SER A 152 -6.30 5.31 11.15
C SER A 152 -7.47 5.87 11.94
N MET A 153 -7.61 5.43 13.20
CA MET A 153 -8.63 5.93 14.11
C MET A 153 -8.37 7.39 14.49
N ASP A 154 -7.11 7.77 14.69
CA ASP A 154 -6.71 9.11 15.09
C ASP A 154 -6.75 10.10 13.91
N GLY A 155 -6.47 9.63 12.69
CA GLY A 155 -6.53 10.45 11.49
C GLY A 155 -7.92 10.51 10.85
N CYS A 156 -8.32 9.44 10.15
CA CYS A 156 -9.58 9.42 9.40
C CYS A 156 -10.80 9.18 10.30
N GLY A 157 -10.65 8.36 11.35
CA GLY A 157 -11.72 8.10 12.32
C GLY A 157 -12.15 9.36 13.08
N ALA A 158 -11.20 10.16 13.58
CA ALA A 158 -11.46 11.42 14.26
C ALA A 158 -12.15 12.44 13.35
N ARG A 159 -11.67 12.61 12.11
CA ARG A 159 -12.31 13.49 11.10
C ARG A 159 -13.77 13.12 10.84
N ALA A 160 -14.07 11.83 10.70
CA ALA A 160 -15.43 11.36 10.52
C ALA A 160 -16.32 11.62 11.75
N LYS A 161 -15.78 11.47 12.96
CA LYS A 161 -16.50 11.81 14.21
C LYS A 161 -16.82 13.30 14.29
N ALA A 162 -15.84 14.16 14.00
CA ALA A 162 -16.01 15.61 14.01
C ALA A 162 -17.08 16.06 13.00
N ALA A 163 -17.03 15.57 11.76
CA ALA A 163 -18.02 15.90 10.74
C ALA A 163 -19.47 15.55 11.17
N ARG A 164 -19.67 14.38 11.80
CA ARG A 164 -20.99 13.98 12.34
C ARG A 164 -21.44 14.85 13.52
N HIS A 165 -20.52 15.36 14.32
CA HIS A 165 -20.85 16.26 15.43
C HIS A 165 -21.30 17.63 14.89
N TYR A 166 -20.53 18.22 13.96
CA TYR A 166 -20.91 19.47 13.29
C TYR A 166 -22.27 19.35 12.58
N HIS A 167 -22.51 18.25 11.87
CA HIS A 167 -23.78 18.05 11.17
C HIS A 167 -24.97 17.88 12.13
N ARG A 168 -24.75 17.36 13.35
CA ARG A 168 -25.78 17.27 14.39
C ARG A 168 -26.05 18.63 15.04
N GLN A 169 -25.01 19.40 15.34
CA GLN A 169 -25.15 20.74 15.93
C GLN A 169 -25.81 21.75 14.99
N ARG A 170 -25.62 21.63 13.67
CA ARG A 170 -26.29 22.45 12.67
C ARG A 170 -27.76 22.07 12.42
N VAL A 171 -28.19 20.91 12.89
CA VAL A 171 -29.56 20.40 12.74
C VAL A 171 -30.36 20.55 14.04
N THR A 172 -29.79 21.10 15.11
CA THR A 172 -30.58 21.58 16.25
C THR A 172 -31.35 22.82 15.83
N PRO A 173 -32.69 22.77 15.69
CA PRO A 173 -33.48 23.94 15.35
C PRO A 173 -33.40 24.92 16.52
N THR A 174 -33.14 26.19 16.21
CA THR A 174 -33.47 27.30 17.10
C THR A 174 -34.97 27.22 17.37
N ALA A 175 -35.35 26.88 18.60
CA ALA A 175 -36.71 27.03 19.11
C ALA A 175 -36.92 28.47 19.57
#